data_AF-A0A2M9U4I9-F1
#
_entry.id   AF-A0A2M9U4I9-F1
#
_cell.length_a   1.000
_cell.length_b   1.000
_cell.length_c   1.000
_cell.angle_alpha   90.00
_cell.angle_beta   90.00
_cell.angle_gamma   90.00
#
_symmetry.space_group_name_H-M   'P 1'
#
loop_
_entity.id
_entity.type
_entity.pdbx_description
1 polymer ?
#
loop_
_entity_poly.entity_id
_entity_poly.type
_entity_poly.pdbx_seq_one_letter_code
_entity_poly.pdbx_strand_id
1 'polypeptide(L)'
;MISSFKSQNGKVYTLNKECIIDLHNLLSQSTHLLEEMDPVEPPGVKNEGMLESAVERQNTGFGDFNKYPDYHSNCATLVYGIIKNHSFHNGNKRAGLLALIKHLYVNGYVLNPQLNSDEIYEFLIAIADSNIRGFSKKYRKKYSFIRSKTEKKNNENWELNTVIRYIGFWIKKNSKPKQTTLKGEVKISDLKKILVNKGIKLNLNGSNLEVYIEKENKFLGFKLSPKIVNKKKYSIGNNRSSIGKGTLKALRRDFKLTKADGVDNTFFYNEDSFLDFEIKTFKKLIYRLSKT
;
A
#
# COMPACT_ATOMS: atom_id res chain seq x y z
N MET A 1 5.32 12.22 3.98
CA MET A 1 5.69 11.08 4.83
C MET A 1 4.45 10.64 5.61
N ILE A 2 3.64 9.77 5.03
CA ILE A 2 2.44 9.21 5.68
C ILE A 2 2.90 8.09 6.63
N SER A 3 3.48 8.44 7.77
CA SER A 3 3.84 7.47 8.81
C SER A 3 2.75 7.43 9.87
N SER A 4 1.80 6.51 9.71
CA SER A 4 0.53 6.55 10.46
C SER A 4 -0.02 5.15 10.78
N PHE A 5 0.86 4.20 11.10
CA PHE A 5 0.48 2.81 11.36
C PHE A 5 0.49 2.48 12.85
N LYS A 6 -0.54 1.76 13.32
CA LYS A 6 -0.50 1.08 14.62
C LYS A 6 -0.20 -0.41 14.38
N SER A 7 0.80 -0.94 15.08
CA SER A 7 1.04 -2.38 15.19
C SER A 7 0.33 -2.88 16.44
N GLN A 8 -0.59 -3.83 16.30
CA GLN A 8 -1.11 -4.60 17.44
C GLN A 8 -0.44 -5.96 17.47
N ASN A 9 -0.16 -6.44 18.69
CA ASN A 9 0.59 -7.65 19.03
C ASN A 9 0.56 -8.75 17.94
N GLY A 10 1.51 -8.67 17.02
CA GLY A 10 2.05 -9.80 16.28
C GLY A 10 1.38 -10.28 14.99
N LYS A 11 0.88 -9.43 14.06
CA LYS A 11 1.11 -9.62 12.59
C LYS A 11 0.39 -8.68 11.57
N VAL A 12 -0.54 -7.79 11.95
CA VAL A 12 -1.25 -6.93 10.97
C VAL A 12 -0.94 -5.45 11.20
N TYR A 13 -0.48 -4.77 10.15
CA TYR A 13 -0.35 -3.31 10.14
C TYR A 13 -1.71 -2.67 9.84
N THR A 14 -2.15 -1.76 10.70
CA THR A 14 -3.42 -1.02 10.53
C THR A 14 -3.16 0.41 10.10
N LEU A 15 -4.17 1.06 9.49
CA LEU A 15 -4.09 2.46 9.07
C LEU A 15 -4.76 3.30 10.17
N ASN A 16 -4.13 4.37 10.63
CA ASN A 16 -4.79 5.30 11.54
C ASN A 16 -5.70 6.30 10.78
N LYS A 17 -6.42 7.11 11.54
CA LYS A 17 -7.34 8.12 11.01
C LYS A 17 -6.66 9.12 10.09
N GLU A 18 -5.50 9.63 10.49
CA GLU A 18 -4.73 10.62 9.74
C GLU A 18 -4.32 10.07 8.37
N CYS A 19 -3.90 8.80 8.29
CA CYS A 19 -3.63 8.14 7.01
C CYS A 19 -4.86 8.14 6.10
N ILE A 20 -6.06 7.89 6.63
CA ILE A 20 -7.28 7.88 5.80
C ILE A 20 -7.62 9.30 5.32
N ILE A 21 -7.42 10.31 6.15
CA ILE A 21 -7.59 11.72 5.76
C ILE A 21 -6.60 12.08 4.66
N ASP A 22 -5.33 11.69 4.80
CA ASP A 22 -4.30 11.92 3.78
C ASP A 22 -4.66 11.25 2.45
N LEU A 23 -5.11 9.99 2.49
CA LEU A 23 -5.59 9.28 1.30
C LEU A 23 -6.78 9.98 0.65
N HIS A 24 -7.71 10.52 1.45
CA HIS A 24 -8.84 11.29 0.93
C HIS A 24 -8.39 12.61 0.28
N ASN A 25 -7.49 13.35 0.93
CA ASN A 25 -6.95 14.60 0.43
C ASN A 25 -6.19 14.42 -0.88
N LEU A 26 -5.47 13.30 -1.06
CA LEU A 26 -4.81 12.95 -2.31
C LEU A 26 -5.78 12.92 -3.51
N LEU A 27 -7.04 12.51 -3.31
CA LEU A 27 -8.04 12.49 -4.39
C LEU A 27 -8.41 13.90 -4.89
N SER A 28 -8.20 14.92 -4.06
CA SER A 28 -8.47 16.33 -4.40
C SER A 28 -7.21 17.05 -4.87
N GLN A 29 -6.04 16.69 -4.33
CA GLN A 29 -4.76 17.33 -4.62
C GLN A 29 -4.07 16.76 -5.88
N SER A 30 -4.31 15.49 -6.20
CA SER A 30 -3.69 14.82 -7.33
C SER A 30 -4.49 14.95 -8.64
N THR A 31 -5.23 16.04 -8.83
CA THR A 31 -5.99 16.31 -10.07
C THR A 31 -5.10 16.27 -11.32
N HIS A 32 -3.84 16.72 -11.21
CA HIS A 32 -2.86 16.65 -12.28
C HIS A 32 -2.46 15.22 -12.69
N LEU A 33 -2.54 14.23 -11.79
CA LEU A 33 -2.32 12.80 -12.12
C LEU A 33 -3.54 12.16 -12.79
N LEU A 34 -4.65 12.88 -12.74
CA LEU A 34 -5.99 12.43 -13.03
C LEU A 34 -6.65 13.40 -14.01
N GLU A 35 -5.92 13.80 -15.06
CA GLU A 35 -6.49 14.49 -16.21
C GLU A 35 -7.79 13.76 -16.61
N GLU A 36 -8.93 14.47 -16.60
CA GLU A 36 -10.33 14.00 -16.78
C GLU A 36 -11.13 13.65 -15.52
N MET A 37 -10.59 13.74 -14.30
CA MET A 37 -11.36 13.48 -13.08
C MET A 37 -11.99 14.72 -12.45
N ASP A 38 -13.23 14.55 -11.94
CA ASP A 38 -13.80 15.51 -11.00
C ASP A 38 -13.10 15.36 -9.63
N PRO A 39 -12.54 16.44 -9.07
CA PRO A 39 -12.02 16.41 -7.70
C PRO A 39 -13.12 15.99 -6.71
N VAL A 40 -12.71 15.63 -5.49
CA VAL A 40 -13.69 15.38 -4.44
C VAL A 40 -14.24 16.72 -3.97
N GLU A 41 -15.49 17.01 -4.30
CA GLU A 41 -16.18 18.24 -3.86
C GLU A 41 -17.56 17.92 -3.24
N PRO A 42 -17.87 18.46 -2.03
CA PRO A 42 -16.94 19.11 -1.12
C PRO A 42 -15.92 18.09 -0.54
N PRO A 43 -14.64 18.48 -0.38
CA PRO A 43 -13.64 17.62 0.26
C PRO A 43 -13.80 17.63 1.79
N GLY A 44 -13.03 16.76 2.46
CA GLY A 44 -12.92 16.76 3.92
C GLY A 44 -13.88 15.85 4.67
N VAL A 45 -13.58 15.71 5.97
CA VAL A 45 -14.32 14.89 6.92
C VAL A 45 -15.65 15.57 7.25
N LYS A 46 -16.74 14.84 7.05
CA LYS A 46 -18.10 15.26 7.43
C LYS A 46 -18.36 14.99 8.91
N ASN A 47 -17.88 13.85 9.42
CA ASN A 47 -18.09 13.44 10.80
C ASN A 47 -16.88 12.65 11.32
N GLU A 48 -16.15 13.25 12.25
CA GLU A 48 -14.96 12.68 12.89
C GLU A 48 -15.26 11.36 13.64
N GLY A 49 -16.36 11.30 14.40
CA GLY A 49 -16.72 10.09 15.14
C GLY A 49 -17.09 8.92 14.23
N MET A 50 -17.72 9.18 13.08
CA MET A 50 -17.99 8.15 12.08
C MET A 50 -16.72 7.65 11.39
N LEU A 51 -15.75 8.55 11.17
CA LEU A 51 -14.43 8.19 10.63
C LEU A 51 -13.64 7.34 11.62
N GLU A 52 -13.57 7.79 12.88
CA GLU A 52 -12.89 7.08 13.96
C GLU A 52 -13.52 5.70 14.17
N SER A 53 -14.85 5.63 14.20
CA SER A 53 -15.58 4.35 14.23
C SER A 53 -15.22 3.45 13.04
N ALA A 54 -15.09 3.99 11.83
CA ALA A 54 -14.73 3.20 10.65
C ALA A 54 -13.31 2.62 10.75
N VAL A 55 -12.36 3.41 11.25
CA VAL A 55 -10.95 3.03 11.41
C VAL A 55 -10.75 2.04 12.56
N GLU A 56 -11.35 2.30 13.73
CA GLU A 56 -11.16 1.47 14.92
C GLU A 56 -11.82 0.08 14.81
N ARG A 57 -12.67 -0.17 13.80
CA ARG A 57 -13.15 -1.52 13.44
C ARG A 57 -12.02 -2.50 13.11
N GLN A 58 -10.84 -2.01 12.73
CA GLN A 58 -9.65 -2.82 12.52
C GLN A 58 -9.13 -3.43 13.83
N ASN A 59 -9.40 -2.77 14.95
CA ASN A 59 -8.85 -3.10 16.27
C ASN A 59 -9.87 -3.82 17.15
N THR A 60 -10.98 -4.29 16.57
CA THR A 60 -12.01 -5.02 17.32
C THR A 60 -11.48 -6.38 17.81
N GLY A 61 -11.53 -6.60 19.12
CA GLY A 61 -11.07 -7.81 19.78
C GLY A 61 -11.49 -7.86 21.25
N PHE A 62 -11.05 -8.91 21.95
CA PHE A 62 -11.23 -9.07 23.38
C PHE A 62 -9.93 -9.63 24.00
N GLY A 63 -9.36 -8.92 24.97
CA GLY A 63 -8.04 -9.25 25.51
C GLY A 63 -6.99 -9.32 24.40
N ASP A 64 -6.28 -10.44 24.32
CA ASP A 64 -5.26 -10.69 23.28
C ASP A 64 -5.85 -11.25 21.97
N PHE A 65 -7.17 -11.44 21.88
CA PHE A 65 -7.83 -12.05 20.73
C PHE A 65 -8.44 -11.01 19.80
N ASN A 66 -7.83 -10.84 18.62
CA ASN A 66 -8.38 -10.02 17.55
C ASN A 66 -9.52 -10.76 16.84
N LYS A 67 -10.66 -10.09 16.66
CA LYS A 67 -11.81 -10.63 15.90
C LYS A 67 -11.47 -10.84 14.42
N TYR A 68 -10.56 -10.02 13.89
CA TYR A 68 -10.10 -10.06 12.50
C TYR A 68 -8.57 -10.17 12.46
N PRO A 69 -8.01 -11.37 12.74
CA PRO A 69 -6.59 -11.56 12.99
C PRO A 69 -5.73 -11.62 11.72
N ASP A 70 -6.33 -11.83 10.55
CA ASP A 70 -5.64 -11.82 9.26
C ASP A 70 -5.81 -10.46 8.55
N TYR A 71 -4.80 -10.05 7.81
CA TYR A 71 -4.78 -8.74 7.14
C TYR A 71 -5.89 -8.60 6.09
N HIS A 72 -6.41 -9.68 5.49
CA HIS A 72 -7.52 -9.59 4.52
C HIS A 72 -8.84 -9.29 5.22
N SER A 73 -9.15 -9.97 6.33
CA SER A 73 -10.36 -9.70 7.12
C SER A 73 -10.26 -8.36 7.85
N ASN A 74 -9.06 -7.96 8.30
CA ASN A 74 -8.81 -6.63 8.86
C ASN A 74 -8.98 -5.51 7.82
N CYS A 75 -8.47 -5.71 6.60
CA CYS A 75 -8.69 -4.79 5.50
C CYS A 75 -10.19 -4.67 5.16
N ALA A 76 -10.90 -5.79 5.16
CA ALA A 76 -12.33 -5.84 4.87
C ALA A 76 -13.16 -4.98 5.82
N THR A 77 -12.82 -4.93 7.11
CA THR A 77 -13.55 -4.09 8.08
C THR A 77 -13.32 -2.61 7.85
N LEU A 78 -12.07 -2.22 7.57
CA LEU A 78 -11.72 -0.84 7.23
C LEU A 78 -12.48 -0.38 5.98
N VAL A 79 -12.36 -1.14 4.88
CA VAL A 79 -12.99 -0.78 3.60
C VAL A 79 -14.51 -0.69 3.73
N TYR A 80 -15.13 -1.66 4.42
CA TYR A 80 -16.56 -1.61 4.71
C TYR A 80 -16.92 -0.36 5.53
N GLY A 81 -16.17 -0.08 6.60
CA GLY A 81 -16.39 1.09 7.46
C GLY A 81 -16.32 2.40 6.68
N ILE A 82 -15.25 2.62 5.93
CA ILE A 82 -15.05 3.87 5.16
C ILE A 82 -16.16 4.07 4.12
N ILE A 83 -16.58 3.01 3.44
CA ILE A 83 -17.61 3.11 2.40
C ILE A 83 -19.01 3.34 3.02
N LYS A 84 -19.34 2.67 4.14
CA LYS A 84 -20.70 2.70 4.72
C LYS A 84 -20.93 3.82 5.73
N ASN A 85 -19.90 4.25 6.45
CA ASN A 85 -20.08 5.22 7.53
C ASN A 85 -20.21 6.67 7.02
N HIS A 86 -20.11 6.93 5.71
CA HIS A 86 -20.25 8.28 5.15
C HIS A 86 -19.46 9.36 5.91
N SER A 87 -18.24 9.00 6.33
CA SER A 87 -17.39 9.82 7.18
C SER A 87 -16.89 11.09 6.49
N PHE A 88 -16.82 11.09 5.17
CA PHE A 88 -16.47 12.24 4.33
C PHE A 88 -17.69 12.85 3.66
N HIS A 89 -17.61 14.15 3.33
CA HIS A 89 -18.67 14.85 2.60
C HIS A 89 -18.95 14.21 1.24
N ASN A 90 -17.88 13.92 0.50
CA ASN A 90 -17.92 13.17 -0.75
C ASN A 90 -16.68 12.26 -0.83
N GLY A 91 -16.65 11.35 -1.81
CA GLY A 91 -15.47 10.52 -2.09
C GLY A 91 -15.31 9.29 -1.21
N ASN A 92 -16.30 8.93 -0.37
CA ASN A 92 -16.22 7.76 0.53
C ASN A 92 -15.83 6.46 -0.19
N LYS A 93 -16.40 6.20 -1.38
CA LYS A 93 -16.07 5.01 -2.20
C LYS A 93 -14.63 5.05 -2.75
N ARG A 94 -14.18 6.23 -3.19
CA ARG A 94 -12.82 6.46 -3.67
C ARG A 94 -11.79 6.33 -2.54
N ALA A 95 -12.10 6.88 -1.36
CA ALA A 95 -11.28 6.72 -0.15
C ALA A 95 -11.23 5.24 0.30
N GLY A 96 -12.34 4.50 0.20
CA GLY A 96 -12.38 3.07 0.47
C GLY A 96 -11.46 2.25 -0.45
N LEU A 97 -11.39 2.61 -1.73
CA LEU A 97 -10.46 1.99 -2.69
C LEU A 97 -8.99 2.30 -2.33
N LEU A 98 -8.65 3.56 -2.03
CA LEU A 98 -7.29 3.91 -1.63
C LEU A 98 -6.89 3.26 -0.30
N ALA A 99 -7.81 3.17 0.67
CA ALA A 99 -7.61 2.46 1.92
C ALA A 99 -7.35 0.97 1.70
N LEU A 100 -8.11 0.30 0.80
CA LEU A 100 -7.86 -1.08 0.38
C LEU A 100 -6.43 -1.27 -0.15
N ILE A 101 -6.03 -0.40 -1.09
CA ILE A 101 -4.71 -0.47 -1.75
C ILE A 101 -3.59 -0.26 -0.72
N LYS A 102 -3.68 0.81 0.10
CA LYS A 102 -2.65 1.14 1.10
C LYS A 102 -2.56 0.07 2.19
N HIS A 103 -3.70 -0.44 2.67
CA HIS A 103 -3.73 -1.49 3.70
C HIS A 103 -3.06 -2.78 3.21
N LEU A 104 -3.39 -3.24 1.99
CA LEU A 104 -2.70 -4.37 1.38
C LEU A 104 -1.20 -4.11 1.26
N TYR A 105 -0.82 -2.92 0.80
CA TYR A 105 0.59 -2.55 0.58
C TYR A 105 1.43 -2.66 1.85
N VAL A 106 0.95 -2.08 2.95
CA VAL A 106 1.70 -2.11 4.23
C VAL A 106 1.74 -3.49 4.85
N ASN A 107 0.81 -4.37 4.49
CA ASN A 107 0.81 -5.78 4.87
C ASN A 107 1.54 -6.70 3.86
N GLY A 108 2.25 -6.14 2.87
CA GLY A 108 3.10 -6.90 1.94
C GLY A 108 2.36 -7.50 0.74
N TYR A 109 1.17 -7.02 0.43
CA TYR A 109 0.34 -7.45 -0.69
C TYR A 109 0.04 -6.27 -1.63
N VAL A 110 -0.39 -6.58 -2.85
CA VAL A 110 -0.99 -5.61 -3.77
C VAL A 110 -2.26 -6.20 -4.34
N LEU A 111 -3.22 -5.33 -4.71
CA LEU A 111 -4.36 -5.77 -5.50
C LEU A 111 -3.85 -6.29 -6.84
N ASN A 112 -4.43 -7.36 -7.37
CA ASN A 112 -3.94 -7.93 -8.62
C ASN A 112 -4.17 -6.92 -9.76
N PRO A 113 -3.12 -6.40 -10.44
CA PRO A 113 -3.27 -5.43 -11.52
C PRO A 113 -3.94 -6.02 -12.78
N GLN A 114 -4.07 -7.35 -12.86
CA GLN A 114 -4.83 -8.04 -13.92
C GLN A 114 -6.32 -8.17 -13.60
N LEU A 115 -6.75 -7.73 -12.40
CA LEU A 115 -8.15 -7.77 -12.01
C LEU A 115 -8.95 -6.78 -12.86
N ASN A 116 -10.09 -7.24 -13.37
CA ASN A 116 -10.97 -6.39 -14.17
C ASN A 116 -11.46 -5.20 -13.33
N SER A 117 -11.25 -3.98 -13.84
CA SER A 117 -11.72 -2.75 -13.19
C SER A 117 -13.24 -2.69 -13.01
N ASP A 118 -14.03 -3.27 -13.92
CA ASP A 118 -15.49 -3.39 -13.77
C ASP A 118 -15.87 -4.19 -12.52
N GLU A 119 -15.13 -5.26 -12.26
CA GLU A 119 -15.41 -6.10 -11.09
C GLU A 119 -15.05 -5.39 -9.79
N ILE A 120 -13.95 -4.63 -9.76
CA ILE A 120 -13.60 -3.80 -8.59
C ILE A 120 -14.66 -2.72 -8.36
N TYR A 121 -15.11 -2.07 -9.44
CA TYR A 121 -16.19 -1.09 -9.39
C TYR A 121 -17.46 -1.71 -8.79
N GLU A 122 -17.95 -2.80 -9.36
CA GLU A 122 -19.14 -3.49 -8.88
C GLU A 122 -19.01 -3.98 -7.45
N PHE A 123 -17.82 -4.41 -7.04
CA PHE A 123 -17.54 -4.80 -5.66
C PHE A 123 -17.71 -3.63 -4.69
N LEU A 124 -17.11 -2.48 -4.98
CA LEU A 124 -17.20 -1.28 -4.14
C LEU A 124 -18.64 -0.72 -4.09
N ILE A 125 -19.34 -0.74 -5.22
CA ILE A 125 -20.77 -0.37 -5.29
C ILE A 125 -21.62 -1.35 -4.47
N ALA A 126 -21.37 -2.65 -4.57
CA ALA A 126 -22.08 -3.65 -3.77
C ALA A 126 -21.83 -3.47 -2.25
N ILE A 127 -20.66 -2.98 -1.82
CA ILE A 127 -20.45 -2.59 -0.42
C ILE A 127 -21.34 -1.39 -0.09
N ALA A 128 -21.28 -0.32 -0.89
CA ALA A 128 -22.05 0.91 -0.67
C ALA A 128 -23.55 0.65 -0.56
N ASP A 129 -24.09 -0.15 -1.48
CA ASP A 129 -25.52 -0.48 -1.59
C ASP A 129 -25.97 -1.61 -0.64
N SER A 130 -25.08 -2.09 0.23
CA SER A 130 -25.35 -3.26 1.10
C SER A 130 -25.76 -4.53 0.33
N ASN A 131 -25.33 -4.68 -0.93
CA ASN A 131 -25.69 -5.77 -1.84
C ASN A 131 -24.55 -6.76 -2.11
N ILE A 132 -23.71 -7.03 -1.10
CA ILE A 132 -22.60 -7.99 -1.23
C ILE A 132 -23.08 -9.41 -1.55
N ARG A 133 -24.28 -9.79 -1.10
CA ARG A 133 -24.91 -11.05 -1.47
C ARG A 133 -25.20 -11.12 -2.97
N GLY A 134 -25.70 -10.03 -3.58
CA GLY A 134 -25.95 -9.95 -5.01
C GLY A 134 -24.65 -10.08 -5.81
N PHE A 135 -23.61 -9.35 -5.42
CA PHE A 135 -22.27 -9.49 -5.99
C PHE A 135 -21.76 -10.93 -5.89
N SER A 136 -21.88 -11.56 -4.71
CA SER A 136 -21.47 -12.95 -4.52
C SER A 136 -22.22 -13.94 -5.41
N LYS A 137 -23.51 -13.69 -5.70
CA LYS A 137 -24.29 -14.53 -6.62
C LYS A 137 -23.79 -14.36 -8.05
N LYS A 138 -23.58 -13.11 -8.50
CA LYS A 138 -23.08 -12.78 -9.85
C LYS A 138 -21.73 -13.45 -10.12
N TYR A 139 -20.80 -13.39 -9.16
CA TYR A 139 -19.45 -13.92 -9.31
C TYR A 139 -19.24 -15.32 -8.71
N ARG A 140 -20.32 -16.09 -8.44
CA ARG A 140 -20.25 -17.39 -7.75
C ARG A 140 -19.31 -18.40 -8.41
N LYS A 141 -19.23 -18.42 -9.74
CA LYS A 141 -18.35 -19.33 -10.49
C LYS A 141 -16.86 -19.02 -10.26
N LYS A 142 -16.52 -17.74 -10.06
CA LYS A 142 -15.14 -17.28 -9.79
C LYS A 142 -14.80 -17.36 -8.31
N TYR A 143 -15.78 -17.06 -7.44
CA TYR A 143 -15.62 -16.95 -6.00
C TYR A 143 -16.58 -17.89 -5.27
N SER A 144 -16.16 -19.16 -5.14
CA SER A 144 -16.89 -20.15 -4.34
C SER A 144 -16.69 -19.87 -2.84
N PHE A 145 -17.65 -19.17 -2.25
CA PHE A 145 -17.65 -18.81 -0.84
C PHE A 145 -18.43 -19.83 -0.01
N ILE A 146 -17.76 -20.45 0.95
CA ILE A 146 -18.37 -21.46 1.82
C ILE A 146 -19.04 -20.76 3.01
N ARG A 147 -20.36 -20.94 3.11
CA ARG A 147 -21.18 -20.54 4.26
C ARG A 147 -21.28 -21.68 5.28
N SER A 148 -21.24 -21.32 6.56
CA SER A 148 -21.54 -22.21 7.69
C SER A 148 -22.99 -22.69 7.68
N LYS A 149 -23.31 -23.71 8.48
CA LYS A 149 -24.68 -24.24 8.58
C LYS A 149 -25.68 -23.16 9.03
N THR A 150 -25.30 -22.30 9.96
CA THR A 150 -26.12 -21.19 10.46
C THR A 150 -26.35 -20.13 9.39
N GLU A 151 -25.29 -19.70 8.68
CA GLU A 151 -25.39 -18.74 7.57
C GLU A 151 -26.20 -19.25 6.36
N LYS A 152 -26.37 -20.57 6.24
CA LYS A 152 -27.23 -21.18 5.20
C LYS A 152 -28.71 -21.18 5.59
N LYS A 153 -29.04 -21.18 6.88
CA LYS A 153 -30.43 -21.10 7.36
C LYS A 153 -31.01 -19.70 7.14
N ASN A 154 -30.20 -18.65 7.33
CA ASN A 154 -30.61 -17.27 7.07
C ASN A 154 -30.34 -16.90 5.61
N ASN A 155 -31.30 -17.15 4.71
CA ASN A 155 -31.06 -17.15 3.27
C ASN A 155 -31.24 -15.80 2.58
N GLU A 156 -31.97 -14.85 3.17
CA GLU A 156 -32.36 -13.61 2.52
C GLU A 156 -31.33 -12.49 2.74
N ASN A 157 -30.94 -12.26 3.99
CA ASN A 157 -30.05 -11.18 4.38
C ASN A 157 -28.77 -11.72 5.04
N TRP A 158 -27.61 -11.33 4.50
CA TRP A 158 -26.34 -11.64 5.13
C TRP A 158 -26.12 -10.73 6.32
N GLU A 159 -25.86 -11.31 7.48
CA GLU A 159 -25.40 -10.57 8.64
C GLU A 159 -24.05 -9.90 8.35
N LEU A 160 -23.77 -8.81 9.08
CA LEU A 160 -22.53 -8.06 8.92
C LEU A 160 -21.29 -8.95 8.97
N ASN A 161 -21.25 -9.93 9.87
CA ASN A 161 -20.10 -10.85 9.96
C ASN A 161 -19.91 -11.66 8.67
N THR A 162 -20.99 -12.14 8.04
CA THR A 162 -20.94 -12.84 6.75
C THR A 162 -20.51 -11.91 5.63
N VAL A 163 -21.00 -10.66 5.61
CA VAL A 163 -20.58 -9.64 4.65
C VAL A 163 -19.08 -9.39 4.74
N ILE A 164 -18.56 -9.11 5.93
CA ILE A 164 -17.12 -8.86 6.16
C ILE A 164 -16.29 -10.08 5.78
N ARG A 165 -16.74 -11.28 6.13
CA ARG A 165 -16.05 -12.53 5.79
C ARG A 165 -15.97 -12.75 4.28
N TYR A 166 -17.03 -12.38 3.54
CA TYR A 166 -17.01 -12.43 2.08
C TYR A 166 -16.08 -11.37 1.47
N ILE A 167 -16.12 -10.12 1.96
CA ILE A 167 -15.22 -9.04 1.51
C ILE A 167 -13.77 -9.48 1.72
N GLY A 168 -13.41 -9.97 2.91
CA GLY A 168 -12.06 -10.48 3.20
C GLY A 168 -11.67 -11.65 2.32
N PHE A 169 -12.59 -12.59 2.06
CA PHE A 169 -12.36 -13.68 1.11
C PHE A 169 -12.10 -13.17 -0.32
N TRP A 170 -12.88 -12.20 -0.80
CA TRP A 170 -12.68 -11.61 -2.13
C TRP A 170 -11.33 -10.89 -2.21
N ILE A 171 -10.97 -10.09 -1.21
CA ILE A 171 -9.66 -9.42 -1.13
C ILE A 171 -8.54 -10.46 -1.15
N LYS A 172 -8.67 -11.56 -0.39
CA LYS A 172 -7.70 -12.65 -0.37
C LYS A 172 -7.50 -13.30 -1.74
N LYS A 173 -8.59 -13.53 -2.48
CA LYS A 173 -8.53 -14.14 -3.81
C LYS A 173 -7.99 -13.21 -4.89
N ASN A 174 -8.04 -11.90 -4.65
CA ASN A 174 -7.68 -10.87 -5.61
C ASN A 174 -6.45 -10.05 -5.23
N SER A 175 -5.77 -10.43 -4.17
CA SER A 175 -4.47 -9.87 -3.79
C SER A 175 -3.37 -10.87 -4.09
N LYS A 176 -2.18 -10.34 -4.39
CA LYS A 176 -0.97 -11.14 -4.55
C LYS A 176 0.14 -10.58 -3.66
N PRO A 177 1.07 -11.41 -3.18
CA PRO A 177 2.25 -10.91 -2.49
C PRO A 177 2.92 -9.84 -3.35
N LYS A 178 3.31 -8.73 -2.72
CA LYS A 178 4.14 -7.71 -3.34
C LYS A 178 5.39 -8.41 -3.87
N GLN A 179 5.68 -8.27 -5.17
CA GLN A 179 6.89 -8.87 -5.72
C GLN A 179 8.10 -8.19 -5.09
N THR A 180 8.82 -8.88 -4.20
CA THR A 180 10.06 -8.36 -3.60
C THR A 180 11.27 -8.54 -4.51
N THR A 181 11.07 -8.82 -5.79
CA THR A 181 12.15 -9.17 -6.71
C THR A 181 12.03 -8.24 -7.90
N LEU A 182 13.00 -7.33 -8.03
CA LEU A 182 13.14 -6.46 -9.18
C LEU A 182 13.12 -7.29 -10.48
N LYS A 183 12.15 -7.02 -11.36
CA LYS A 183 12.20 -7.41 -12.77
C LYS A 183 12.77 -6.21 -13.54
N GLY A 184 14.08 -6.18 -13.74
CA GLY A 184 14.76 -5.17 -14.54
C GLY A 184 15.93 -4.48 -13.84
N GLU A 185 16.38 -3.39 -14.44
CA GLU A 185 17.49 -2.57 -13.95
C GLU A 185 17.00 -1.49 -12.95
N VAL A 186 17.84 -1.15 -11.98
CA VAL A 186 17.56 -0.15 -10.94
C VAL A 186 18.26 1.15 -11.25
N LYS A 187 17.54 2.28 -11.30
CA LYS A 187 18.15 3.59 -11.51
C LYS A 187 19.14 3.96 -10.41
N ILE A 188 20.31 4.43 -10.80
CA ILE A 188 21.40 4.81 -9.88
C ILE A 188 21.02 6.03 -9.03
N SER A 189 20.28 6.97 -9.62
CA SER A 189 19.73 8.15 -8.90
C SER A 189 18.87 7.75 -7.71
N ASP A 190 18.06 6.72 -7.87
CA ASP A 190 17.11 6.29 -6.85
C ASP A 190 17.81 5.41 -5.79
N LEU A 191 18.78 4.58 -6.21
CA LEU A 191 19.67 3.86 -5.30
C LEU A 191 20.43 4.83 -4.39
N LYS A 192 20.84 5.98 -4.91
CA LYS A 192 21.53 7.02 -4.13
C LYS A 192 20.70 7.52 -2.96
N LYS A 193 19.41 7.79 -3.18
CA LYS A 193 18.51 8.28 -2.13
C LYS A 193 18.39 7.29 -0.96
N ILE A 194 18.24 6.00 -1.27
CA ILE A 194 18.09 4.95 -0.26
C ILE A 194 19.38 4.76 0.53
N LEU A 195 20.51 4.71 -0.17
CA LEU A 195 21.81 4.49 0.47
C LEU A 195 22.20 5.66 1.37
N VAL A 196 21.87 6.91 0.99
CA VAL A 196 22.13 8.10 1.81
C VAL A 196 21.45 8.01 3.18
N ASN A 197 20.23 7.50 3.26
CA ASN A 197 19.52 7.29 4.53
C ASN A 197 20.19 6.26 5.45
N LYS A 198 21.12 5.45 4.91
CA LYS A 198 21.91 4.46 5.65
C LYS A 198 23.36 4.91 5.87
N GLY A 199 23.67 6.17 5.57
CA GLY A 199 25.05 6.70 5.64
C GLY A 199 25.98 6.11 4.58
N ILE A 200 25.43 5.50 3.53
CA ILE A 200 26.17 4.91 2.43
C ILE A 200 26.10 5.88 1.24
N LYS A 201 27.25 6.25 0.70
CA LYS A 201 27.37 7.12 -0.45
C LYS A 201 27.70 6.31 -1.70
N LEU A 202 27.31 6.84 -2.84
CA LEU A 202 27.68 6.31 -4.14
C LEU A 202 28.13 7.43 -5.08
N ASN A 203 29.09 7.10 -5.95
CA ASN A 203 29.54 7.95 -7.03
C ASN A 203 29.75 7.14 -8.32
N LEU A 204 29.52 7.78 -9.46
CA LEU A 204 29.82 7.23 -10.77
C LEU A 204 31.23 7.66 -11.18
N ASN A 205 32.07 6.67 -11.52
CA ASN A 205 33.42 6.90 -12.02
C ASN A 205 33.63 6.10 -13.32
N GLY A 206 33.35 6.73 -14.44
CA GLY A 206 33.36 6.10 -15.76
C GLY A 206 32.33 4.98 -15.87
N SER A 207 32.80 3.76 -16.14
CA SER A 207 31.99 2.54 -16.23
C SER A 207 31.75 1.84 -14.89
N ASN A 208 32.04 2.52 -13.78
CA ASN A 208 31.98 1.93 -12.45
C ASN A 208 31.14 2.74 -11.49
N LEU A 209 30.39 2.03 -10.67
CA LEU A 209 29.70 2.55 -9.50
C LEU A 209 30.57 2.30 -8.26
N GLU A 210 31.09 3.37 -7.66
CA GLU A 210 31.82 3.32 -6.40
C GLU A 210 30.85 3.58 -5.24
N VAL A 211 30.80 2.68 -4.27
CA VAL A 211 29.92 2.77 -3.10
C VAL A 211 30.77 2.70 -1.85
N TYR A 212 30.52 3.55 -0.87
CA TYR A 212 31.37 3.70 0.32
C TYR A 212 30.63 4.32 1.49
N ILE A 213 31.22 4.25 2.68
CA ILE A 213 30.72 4.92 3.90
C ILE A 213 31.73 5.99 4.30
N GLU A 214 31.25 7.18 4.65
CA GLU A 214 32.09 8.21 5.26
C GLU A 214 31.91 8.18 6.78
N LYS A 215 33.01 8.20 7.52
CA LYS A 215 33.01 8.40 8.97
C LYS A 215 33.66 9.73 9.31
N GLU A 216 33.14 10.40 10.33
CA GLU A 216 33.81 11.59 10.87
C GLU A 216 35.23 11.23 11.31
N ASN A 217 36.17 12.08 10.93
CA ASN A 217 37.56 11.98 11.33
C ASN A 217 37.86 13.17 12.23
N LYS A 218 38.22 12.90 13.49
CA LYS A 218 38.60 13.93 14.46
C LYS A 218 39.96 13.59 15.01
N PHE A 219 40.85 14.57 15.01
CA PHE A 219 42.16 14.48 15.63
C PHE A 219 42.31 15.66 16.60
N LEU A 220 42.51 15.37 17.89
CA LEU A 220 42.68 16.39 18.93
C LEU A 220 41.59 17.48 18.93
N GLY A 221 40.32 17.11 18.70
CA GLY A 221 39.19 18.04 18.67
C GLY A 221 39.03 18.82 17.34
N PHE A 222 40.02 18.78 16.45
CA PHE A 222 39.90 19.36 15.11
C PHE A 222 39.14 18.43 14.16
N LYS A 223 38.17 18.99 13.44
CA LYS A 223 37.37 18.28 12.43
C LYS A 223 38.19 18.15 11.14
N LEU A 224 38.66 16.94 10.84
CA LEU A 224 39.40 16.62 9.62
C LEU A 224 38.46 16.16 8.50
N SER A 225 38.99 16.02 7.29
CA SER A 225 38.27 15.45 6.15
C SER A 225 37.74 14.05 6.49
N PRO A 226 36.48 13.71 6.10
CA PRO A 226 35.86 12.44 6.43
C PRO A 226 36.69 11.25 5.95
N LYS A 227 36.82 10.22 6.80
CA LYS A 227 37.52 8.99 6.42
C LYS A 227 36.57 8.09 5.64
N ILE A 228 36.94 7.73 4.42
CA ILE A 228 36.21 6.77 3.60
C ILE A 228 36.52 5.35 4.09
N VAL A 229 35.48 4.56 4.37
CA VAL A 229 35.56 3.16 4.79
C VAL A 229 34.62 2.28 3.98
N ASN A 230 34.91 0.97 3.95
CA ASN A 230 34.14 -0.04 3.21
C ASN A 230 33.84 0.34 1.75
N LYS A 231 34.85 0.89 1.05
CA LYS A 231 34.75 1.27 -0.35
C LYS A 231 34.70 0.03 -1.25
N LYS A 232 33.67 -0.07 -2.07
CA LYS A 232 33.45 -1.13 -3.07
C LYS A 232 33.20 -0.52 -4.44
N LYS A 233 33.56 -1.26 -5.48
CA LYS A 233 33.45 -0.84 -6.88
C LYS A 233 32.70 -1.91 -7.67
N TYR A 234 31.70 -1.49 -8.44
CA TYR A 234 30.89 -2.38 -9.26
C TYR A 234 30.93 -1.93 -10.72
N SER A 235 31.26 -2.85 -11.63
CA SER A 235 31.21 -2.56 -13.07
C SER A 235 29.77 -2.52 -13.55
N ILE A 236 29.39 -1.44 -14.24
CA ILE A 236 28.04 -1.21 -14.80
C ILE A 236 28.08 -1.09 -16.34
N GLY A 237 29.27 -1.16 -16.93
CA GLY A 237 29.47 -1.06 -18.37
C GLY A 237 29.09 0.33 -18.93
N ASN A 238 28.45 0.34 -20.10
CA ASN A 238 27.97 1.57 -20.74
C ASN A 238 26.67 2.09 -20.12
N ASN A 239 26.00 1.29 -19.30
CA ASN A 239 24.77 1.70 -18.65
C ASN A 239 25.09 2.54 -17.40
N ARG A 240 25.02 3.87 -17.55
CA ARG A 240 25.33 4.83 -16.49
C ARG A 240 24.10 5.31 -15.73
N SER A 241 22.90 4.91 -16.14
CA SER A 241 21.65 5.35 -15.51
C SER A 241 21.07 4.27 -14.59
N SER A 242 21.40 3.00 -14.79
CA SER A 242 20.84 1.89 -14.02
C SER A 242 21.82 0.74 -13.77
N ILE A 243 21.50 -0.10 -12.77
CA ILE A 243 22.26 -1.32 -12.43
C ILE A 243 21.39 -2.57 -12.57
N GLY A 244 21.99 -3.65 -13.07
CA GLY A 244 21.34 -4.95 -13.15
C GLY A 244 21.22 -5.67 -11.80
N LYS A 245 20.41 -6.73 -11.79
CA LYS A 245 20.13 -7.57 -10.61
C LYS A 245 21.38 -8.17 -9.96
N GLY A 246 22.39 -8.56 -10.77
CA GLY A 246 23.64 -9.12 -10.27
C GLY A 246 24.43 -8.12 -9.42
N THR A 247 24.61 -6.91 -9.94
CA THR A 247 25.28 -5.80 -9.25
C THR A 247 24.55 -5.42 -7.97
N LEU A 248 23.22 -5.33 -8.01
CA LEU A 248 22.44 -5.03 -6.81
C LEU A 248 22.58 -6.12 -5.73
N LYS A 249 22.58 -7.40 -6.12
CA LYS A 249 22.77 -8.51 -5.17
C LYS A 249 24.13 -8.44 -4.49
N ALA A 250 25.19 -8.11 -5.24
CA ALA A 250 26.53 -7.93 -4.69
C ALA A 250 26.58 -6.74 -3.71
N LEU A 251 26.03 -5.59 -4.11
CA LEU A 251 25.96 -4.39 -3.26
C LEU A 251 25.26 -4.67 -1.94
N ARG A 252 24.12 -5.38 -1.98
CA ARG A 252 23.39 -5.74 -0.76
C ARG A 252 24.18 -6.59 0.20
N ARG A 253 24.90 -7.59 -0.32
CA ARG A 253 25.76 -8.44 0.51
C ARG A 253 26.88 -7.61 1.15
N ASP A 254 27.54 -6.78 0.37
CA ASP A 254 28.74 -6.06 0.82
C ASP A 254 28.43 -4.94 1.85
N PHE A 255 27.22 -4.37 1.78
CA PHE A 255 26.74 -3.33 2.70
C PHE A 255 25.69 -3.82 3.70
N LYS A 256 25.46 -5.15 3.79
CA LYS A 256 24.49 -5.79 4.69
C LYS A 256 23.07 -5.22 4.56
N LEU A 257 22.65 -4.92 3.34
CA LEU A 257 21.33 -4.36 3.03
C LEU A 257 20.29 -5.47 2.85
N THR A 258 19.26 -5.42 3.68
CA THR A 258 18.12 -6.33 3.71
C THR A 258 16.97 -5.83 2.84
N LYS A 259 15.92 -6.66 2.69
CA LYS A 259 14.69 -6.22 2.01
C LYS A 259 13.97 -5.11 2.80
N ALA A 260 14.09 -5.10 4.13
CA ALA A 260 13.52 -4.07 4.99
C ALA A 260 14.18 -2.70 4.81
N ASP A 261 15.41 -2.66 4.26
CA ASP A 261 16.11 -1.41 3.94
C ASP A 261 15.60 -0.74 2.65
N GLY A 262 14.54 -1.26 2.02
CA GLY A 262 13.90 -0.68 0.84
C GLY A 262 14.62 -0.97 -0.49
N VAL A 263 15.75 -1.67 -0.45
CA VAL A 263 16.67 -1.89 -1.59
C VAL A 263 16.13 -2.89 -2.64
N ASP A 264 15.04 -3.61 -2.35
CA ASP A 264 14.46 -4.66 -3.22
C ASP A 264 12.94 -4.52 -3.41
N ASN A 265 12.36 -3.38 -3.05
CA ASN A 265 10.97 -3.14 -3.38
C ASN A 265 10.89 -2.86 -4.88
N THR A 266 10.09 -3.66 -5.61
CA THR A 266 9.59 -3.30 -6.96
C THR A 266 8.89 -1.94 -6.99
N PHE A 267 8.54 -1.42 -5.81
CA PHE A 267 8.16 -0.04 -5.54
C PHE A 267 9.34 0.67 -4.89
N PHE A 268 10.34 0.95 -5.70
CA PHE A 268 11.60 1.64 -5.37
C PHE A 268 11.42 3.15 -5.19
N TYR A 269 10.17 3.58 -5.08
CA TYR A 269 9.80 4.96 -4.98
C TYR A 269 9.33 5.24 -3.54
N ASN A 270 9.52 6.47 -3.06
CA ASN A 270 8.92 6.97 -1.82
C ASN A 270 7.51 6.41 -1.60
N GLU A 271 7.08 6.17 -0.37
CA GLU A 271 5.70 5.76 -0.11
C GLU A 271 4.66 6.66 -0.82
N ASP A 272 4.99 7.94 -0.99
CA ASP A 272 4.21 8.93 -1.72
C ASP A 272 4.01 8.54 -3.21
N SER A 273 5.04 8.04 -3.88
CA SER A 273 5.02 7.63 -5.30
C SER A 273 4.46 6.23 -5.59
N PHE A 274 4.31 5.36 -4.58
CA PHE A 274 3.53 4.13 -4.74
C PHE A 274 2.06 4.48 -4.99
N LEU A 275 1.51 5.36 -4.15
CA LEU A 275 0.12 5.78 -4.28
C LEU A 275 -0.10 6.52 -5.60
N ASP A 276 0.81 7.40 -6.02
CA ASP A 276 0.72 8.04 -7.34
C ASP A 276 0.66 7.03 -8.50
N PHE A 277 1.48 5.97 -8.43
CA PHE A 277 1.46 4.90 -9.42
C PHE A 277 0.12 4.14 -9.42
N GLU A 278 -0.36 3.73 -8.25
CA GLU A 278 -1.64 3.01 -8.12
C GLU A 278 -2.83 3.89 -8.51
N ILE A 279 -2.82 5.17 -8.14
CA ILE A 279 -3.79 6.18 -8.57
C ILE A 279 -3.81 6.25 -10.09
N LYS A 280 -2.65 6.32 -10.73
CA LYS A 280 -2.54 6.30 -12.20
C LYS A 280 -3.04 4.97 -12.80
N THR A 281 -2.72 3.84 -12.18
CA THR A 281 -3.19 2.50 -12.60
C THR A 281 -4.71 2.40 -12.54
N PHE A 282 -5.33 2.90 -11.47
CA PHE A 282 -6.76 2.82 -11.25
C PHE A 282 -7.52 4.08 -11.67
N LYS A 283 -6.91 5.04 -12.38
CA LYS A 283 -7.51 6.36 -12.67
C LYS A 283 -8.92 6.28 -13.26
N LYS A 284 -9.15 5.37 -14.21
CA LYS A 284 -10.48 5.16 -14.84
C LYS A 284 -11.52 4.65 -13.84
N LEU A 285 -11.11 3.78 -12.93
CA LEU A 285 -11.96 3.25 -11.87
C LEU A 285 -12.28 4.35 -10.85
N ILE A 286 -11.27 5.10 -10.40
CA ILE A 286 -11.44 6.21 -9.46
C ILE A 286 -12.38 7.27 -10.07
N TYR A 287 -12.23 7.58 -11.36
CA TYR A 287 -13.15 8.46 -12.08
C TYR A 287 -14.59 7.94 -12.09
N ARG A 288 -14.81 6.67 -12.44
CA ARG A 288 -16.16 6.10 -12.43
C ARG A 288 -16.83 6.15 -11.06
N LEU A 289 -16.06 5.97 -9.99
CA LEU A 289 -16.54 6.10 -8.61
C LEU A 289 -16.87 7.54 -8.20
N SER A 290 -16.43 8.56 -8.95
CA SER A 290 -16.83 9.96 -8.69
C SER A 290 -18.24 10.27 -9.19
N LYS A 291 -18.79 9.48 -10.12
CA LYS A 291 -20.11 9.67 -10.73
C LYS A 291 -21.26 8.97 -9.98
N THR A 292 -20.95 8.41 -8.82
CA THR A 292 -21.84 7.59 -7.97
C THR A 292 -21.81 8.06 -6.55
#